data_AF-A0A417R1J4-F1
#
_entry.id   AF-A0A417R1J4-F1
#
_cell.length_a   1.000
_cell.length_b   1.000
_cell.length_c   1.000
_cell.angle_alpha   90.00
_cell.angle_beta   90.00
_cell.angle_gamma   90.00
#
_symmetry.space_group_name_H-M   'P 1'
#
loop_
_entity.id
_entity.type
_entity.pdbx_description
1 polymer ?
#
loop_
_entity_poly.entity_id
_entity_poly.type
_entity_poly.pdbx_seq_one_letter_code
_entity_poly.pdbx_strand_id
1 'polypeptide(L)'
;MAKHEFGIMLDAPKKGKHYDEYEPWKYTCISVDDDDLANIVERLSTIDFYWHTLSAKGKGLAYYGITLIPPDSLKAFIDVIADISELNELKKLLEQALDKNKWMIHYGI
;
A
#
# COMPACT_ATOMS: atom_id res chain seq x y z
N MET A 1 -15.62 -2.95 11.63
CA MET A 1 -15.19 -1.75 10.89
C MET A 1 -14.60 -2.24 9.59
N ALA A 2 -14.70 -1.44 8.52
CA ALA A 2 -14.09 -1.82 7.26
C ALA A 2 -12.56 -1.82 7.42
N LYS A 3 -11.87 -2.70 6.68
CA LYS A 3 -10.44 -2.89 6.82
C LYS A 3 -9.79 -2.88 5.45
N HIS A 4 -8.62 -2.27 5.40
CA HIS A 4 -7.70 -2.38 4.29
C HIS A 4 -6.65 -3.42 4.61
N GLU A 5 -6.11 -4.06 3.57
CA GLU A 5 -5.05 -5.04 3.72
C GLU A 5 -3.77 -4.55 3.04
N PHE A 6 -2.63 -4.71 3.71
CA PHE A 6 -1.30 -4.36 3.17
C PHE A 6 -0.36 -5.55 3.25
N GLY A 7 0.33 -5.87 2.16
CA GLY A 7 1.29 -6.96 2.12
C GLY A 7 2.54 -6.63 1.32
N ILE A 8 3.62 -7.37 1.57
CA ILE A 8 4.86 -7.28 0.79
C ILE A 8 4.80 -8.28 -0.36
N MET A 9 5.03 -7.81 -1.58
CA MET A 9 5.05 -8.70 -2.74
C MET A 9 6.33 -9.53 -2.77
N LEU A 10 6.19 -10.85 -2.97
CA LEU A 10 7.33 -11.76 -3.13
C LEU A 10 8.18 -11.39 -4.36
N ASP A 11 7.51 -11.15 -5.49
CA ASP A 11 8.08 -10.69 -6.74
C ASP A 11 7.55 -9.30 -7.10
N ALA A 12 8.35 -8.50 -7.79
CA ALA A 12 7.89 -7.22 -8.34
C ALA A 12 6.69 -7.42 -9.28
N PRO A 13 5.75 -6.46 -9.34
CA PRO A 13 4.61 -6.54 -10.23
C PRO A 13 5.04 -6.65 -11.69
N LYS A 14 4.32 -7.47 -12.46
CA LYS A 14 4.67 -7.75 -13.86
C LYS A 14 4.05 -6.70 -14.78
N LYS A 15 4.82 -6.16 -15.72
CA LYS A 15 4.31 -5.25 -16.76
C LYS A 15 3.22 -5.96 -17.58
N GLY A 16 2.11 -5.27 -17.81
CA GLY A 16 0.95 -5.81 -18.54
C GLY A 16 0.05 -6.74 -17.73
N LYS A 17 0.41 -7.10 -16.49
CA LYS A 17 -0.49 -7.82 -15.59
C LYS A 17 -1.46 -6.84 -14.93
N HIS A 18 -2.71 -7.26 -14.82
CA HIS A 18 -3.75 -6.60 -14.05
C HIS A 18 -3.98 -7.38 -12.75
N TYR A 19 -4.14 -6.66 -11.64
CA TYR A 19 -4.35 -7.19 -10.30
C TYR A 19 -5.75 -6.72 -9.85
N ASP A 20 -6.74 -7.60 -9.98
CA ASP A 20 -8.15 -7.33 -9.60
C ASP A 20 -8.68 -8.28 -8.53
N GLU A 21 -8.00 -9.40 -8.33
CA GLU A 21 -8.45 -10.43 -7.41
C GLU A 21 -8.00 -10.08 -5.99
N TYR A 22 -8.95 -10.11 -5.05
CA TYR A 22 -8.67 -9.98 -3.63
C TYR A 22 -8.04 -11.28 -3.10
N GLU A 23 -6.72 -11.28 -2.97
CA GLU A 23 -5.93 -12.45 -2.58
C GLU A 23 -4.91 -12.13 -1.47
N PRO A 24 -5.32 -11.54 -0.34
CA PRO A 24 -4.41 -11.09 0.71
C PRO A 24 -3.54 -12.22 1.30
N TRP A 25 -4.01 -13.46 1.24
CA TRP A 25 -3.26 -14.64 1.70
C TRP A 25 -1.96 -14.88 0.93
N LYS A 26 -1.81 -14.34 -0.30
CA LYS A 26 -0.59 -14.45 -1.09
C LYS A 26 0.57 -13.59 -0.58
N TYR A 27 0.28 -12.57 0.23
CA TYR A 27 1.25 -11.52 0.58
C TYR A 27 1.42 -11.36 2.10
N THR A 28 0.90 -12.31 2.88
CA THR A 28 0.91 -12.28 4.36
C THR A 28 0.47 -10.92 4.87
N CYS A 29 -0.68 -10.45 4.35
CA CYS A 29 -1.16 -9.11 4.64
C CYS A 29 -1.43 -8.88 6.13
N ILE A 30 -1.26 -7.64 6.56
CA ILE A 30 -1.81 -7.13 7.81
C ILE A 30 -3.07 -6.31 7.50
N SER A 31 -4.03 -6.35 8.41
CA SER A 31 -5.22 -5.52 8.33
C SER A 31 -5.00 -4.18 9.04
N VAL A 32 -5.47 -3.10 8.43
CA VAL A 32 -5.49 -1.75 8.99
C VAL A 32 -6.93 -1.25 8.98
N ASP A 33 -7.41 -0.69 10.09
CA ASP A 33 -8.76 -0.16 10.18
C ASP A 33 -8.93 1.08 9.29
N ASP A 34 -10.07 1.16 8.61
CA ASP A 34 -10.40 2.22 7.66
C ASP A 34 -10.32 3.63 8.28
N ASP A 35 -10.84 3.76 9.50
CA ASP A 35 -10.88 5.02 10.26
C ASP A 35 -9.48 5.61 10.48
N ASP A 36 -8.45 4.76 10.63
CA ASP A 36 -7.07 5.21 10.81
C ASP A 36 -6.47 5.73 9.49
N LEU A 37 -6.91 5.16 8.36
CA LEU A 37 -6.44 5.54 7.02
C LEU A 37 -7.16 6.75 6.46
N ALA A 38 -8.45 6.93 6.76
CA ALA A 38 -9.27 8.03 6.26
C ALA A 38 -8.61 9.40 6.47
N ASN A 39 -7.91 9.58 7.59
CA ASN A 39 -7.23 10.83 7.96
C ASN A 39 -5.92 11.09 7.18
N ILE A 40 -5.38 10.09 6.47
CA ILE A 40 -4.12 10.22 5.71
C ILE A 40 -4.30 10.12 4.20
N VAL A 41 -5.46 9.71 3.70
CA VAL A 41 -5.70 9.53 2.25
C VAL A 41 -5.30 10.78 1.47
N GLU A 42 -5.70 11.96 1.95
CA GLU A 42 -5.36 13.23 1.31
C GLU A 42 -3.85 13.50 1.35
N ARG A 43 -3.16 13.19 2.46
CA ARG A 43 -1.70 13.34 2.59
C ARG A 43 -0.95 12.44 1.59
N LEU A 44 -1.47 11.25 1.33
CA LEU A 44 -0.89 10.29 0.37
C LEU A 44 -1.15 10.66 -1.09
N SER A 45 -2.13 11.54 -1.39
CA SER A 45 -2.53 11.92 -2.76
C SER A 45 -1.45 12.62 -3.59
N THR A 46 -0.30 12.93 -2.98
CA THR A 46 0.86 13.52 -3.67
C THR A 46 1.89 12.48 -4.11
N ILE A 47 1.84 11.27 -3.54
CA ILE A 47 2.81 10.19 -3.73
C ILE A 47 2.40 9.33 -4.93
N ASP A 48 3.34 9.08 -5.83
CA ASP A 48 3.10 8.28 -7.03
C ASP A 48 3.04 6.79 -6.69
N PHE A 49 1.91 6.15 -7.03
CA PHE A 49 1.67 4.71 -6.94
C PHE A 49 1.13 4.19 -8.29
N TYR A 50 0.65 2.95 -8.30
CA TYR A 50 -0.05 2.37 -9.45
C TYR A 50 -1.34 1.70 -9.00
N TRP A 51 -2.39 1.82 -9.77
CA TRP A 51 -3.70 1.23 -9.45
C TRP A 51 -3.95 0.04 -10.36
N HIS A 52 -4.13 -1.15 -9.79
CA HIS A 52 -4.36 -2.43 -10.46
C HIS A 52 -3.28 -2.90 -11.48
N THR A 53 -2.51 -2.02 -12.11
CA THR A 53 -1.47 -2.37 -13.09
C THR A 53 -0.40 -1.28 -13.21
N LEU A 54 0.81 -1.67 -13.61
CA LEU A 54 1.93 -0.74 -13.83
C LEU A 54 1.70 0.29 -14.95
N SER A 55 0.71 0.07 -15.82
CA SER A 55 0.33 1.04 -16.85
C SER A 55 -0.60 2.14 -16.34
N ALA A 56 -1.23 1.95 -15.18
CA ALA A 56 -2.18 2.87 -14.58
C ALA A 56 -1.52 3.57 -13.38
N LYS A 57 -0.79 4.65 -13.66
CA LYS A 57 -0.23 5.50 -12.62
C LYS A 57 -1.36 6.15 -11.83
N GLY A 58 -1.27 6.10 -10.51
CA GLY A 58 -2.19 6.71 -9.58
C GLY A 58 -1.44 7.54 -8.55
N LYS A 59 -2.16 8.33 -7.77
CA LYS A 59 -1.58 9.02 -6.62
C LYS A 59 -2.32 8.67 -5.35
N GLY A 60 -1.56 8.27 -4.32
CA GLY A 60 -2.14 7.72 -3.11
C GLY A 60 -2.90 6.40 -3.34
N LEU A 61 -3.54 5.92 -2.28
CA LEU A 61 -4.21 4.62 -2.28
C LEU A 61 -5.48 4.66 -3.14
N ALA A 62 -5.69 3.63 -3.96
CA ALA A 62 -7.00 3.32 -4.51
C ALA A 62 -7.89 2.85 -3.37
N TYR A 63 -8.70 3.76 -2.81
CA TYR A 63 -9.50 3.50 -1.62
C TYR A 63 -10.51 2.35 -1.82
N TYR A 64 -11.06 2.23 -3.03
CA TYR A 64 -11.96 1.15 -3.45
C TYR A 64 -11.34 0.30 -4.57
N GLY A 65 -10.08 -0.12 -4.42
CA GLY A 65 -9.37 -0.86 -5.44
C GLY A 65 -8.03 -1.41 -4.97
N ILE A 66 -7.16 -1.81 -5.91
CA ILE A 66 -5.84 -2.36 -5.59
C ILE A 66 -4.77 -1.32 -5.89
N THR A 67 -3.88 -1.10 -4.93
CA THR A 67 -2.71 -0.24 -5.10
C THR A 67 -1.44 -1.08 -5.10
N LEU A 68 -0.59 -0.87 -6.10
CA LEU A 68 0.79 -1.35 -6.13
C LEU A 68 1.70 -0.19 -5.72
N ILE A 69 2.41 -0.39 -4.61
CA ILE A 69 3.26 0.62 -3.98
C ILE A 69 4.72 0.29 -4.33
N PRO A 70 5.41 1.14 -5.10
CA PRO A 70 6.78 0.92 -5.49
C PRO A 70 7.77 1.23 -4.35
N PRO A 71 8.96 0.59 -4.32
CA PRO A 71 9.95 0.80 -3.27
C PRO A 71 10.40 2.25 -3.08
N ASP A 72 10.49 3.01 -4.17
CA ASP A 72 10.90 4.42 -4.19
C ASP A 72 9.89 5.34 -3.50
N SER A 73 8.61 4.96 -3.46
CA SER A 73 7.55 5.70 -2.77
C SER A 73 7.40 5.35 -1.29
N LEU A 74 8.04 4.28 -0.80
CA LEU A 74 7.87 3.80 0.58
C LEU A 74 8.36 4.81 1.62
N LYS A 75 9.47 5.50 1.36
CA LYS A 75 9.99 6.51 2.28
C LYS A 75 9.01 7.66 2.48
N ALA A 76 8.44 8.18 1.39
CA ALA A 76 7.43 9.23 1.44
C ALA A 76 6.16 8.76 2.17
N PHE A 77 5.76 7.49 1.99
CA PHE A 77 4.63 6.93 2.73
C PHE A 77 4.95 6.85 4.24
N ILE A 78 6.10 6.31 4.63
CA ILE A 78 6.54 6.25 6.04
C ILE A 78 6.53 7.64 6.68
N ASP A 79 7.04 8.65 5.97
CA ASP A 79 7.06 10.04 6.46
C ASP A 79 5.65 10.60 6.68
N VAL A 80 4.66 10.23 5.85
CA VAL A 80 3.26 10.63 6.00
C VAL A 80 2.59 10.00 7.22
N ILE A 81 3.00 8.81 7.66
CA ILE A 81 2.34 8.13 8.79
C ILE A 81 3.19 8.14 10.07
N ALA A 82 4.35 8.79 10.04
CA ALA A 82 5.36 8.69 11.09
C ALA A 82 4.87 9.13 12.48
N ASP A 83 3.88 10.01 12.52
CA ASP A 83 3.30 10.63 13.71
C ASP A 83 1.98 9.99 14.18
N ILE A 84 1.53 8.90 13.55
CA ILE A 84 0.24 8.25 13.83
C ILE A 84 0.47 6.91 14.52
N SER A 85 0.16 6.85 15.82
CA SER A 85 0.41 5.69 16.68
C SER A 85 -0.32 4.41 16.24
N GLU A 86 -1.53 4.59 15.73
CA GLU A 86 -2.44 3.54 15.27
C GLU A 86 -1.86 2.82 14.04
N LEU A 87 -1.02 3.50 13.25
CA LEU A 87 -0.40 2.98 12.04
C LEU A 87 1.02 2.41 12.27
N ASN A 88 1.44 2.22 13.52
CA ASN A 88 2.78 1.72 13.84
C ASN A 88 3.09 0.36 13.22
N GLU A 89 2.13 -0.56 13.16
CA GLU A 89 2.35 -1.88 12.51
C GLU A 89 2.47 -1.76 10.99
N LEU A 90 1.70 -0.86 10.36
CA LEU A 90 1.85 -0.54 8.95
C LEU A 90 3.22 0.09 8.67
N LYS A 91 3.66 1.02 9.52
CA LYS A 91 4.99 1.63 9.44
C LYS A 91 6.11 0.58 9.48
N LYS A 92 6.05 -0.36 10.43
CA LYS A 92 7.03 -1.47 10.51
C LYS A 92 7.03 -2.33 9.24
N LEU A 93 5.86 -2.57 8.64
CA LEU A 93 5.76 -3.34 7.40
C LEU A 93 6.38 -2.57 6.21
N LEU A 94 6.13 -1.27 6.11
CA LEU A 94 6.71 -0.39 5.10
C LEU A 94 8.24 -0.30 5.23
N GLU A 95 8.75 -0.15 6.46
CA GLU A 95 10.19 -0.15 6.76
C GLU A 95 10.84 -1.48 6.33
N GLN A 96 10.21 -2.61 6.64
CA GLN A 96 10.69 -3.92 6.18
C GLN A 96 10.70 -4.06 4.65
N ALA A 97 9.70 -3.51 3.97
CA ALA A 97 9.66 -3.51 2.50
C ALA A 97 10.75 -2.60 1.92
N LEU A 98 10.98 -1.43 2.53
CA LEU A 98 12.01 -0.48 2.14
C LEU A 98 13.41 -1.07 2.28
N ASP A 99 13.70 -1.69 3.43
CA ASP A 99 14.99 -2.35 3.69
C ASP A 99 15.29 -3.48 2.71
N LYS A 100 14.24 -4.21 2.29
CA LYS A 100 14.34 -5.31 1.32
C LYS A 100 14.21 -4.85 -0.13
N ASN A 101 14.01 -3.55 -0.37
CA ASN A 101 13.70 -2.97 -1.68
C ASN A 101 12.57 -3.72 -2.41
N LYS A 102 11.48 -4.00 -1.69
CA LYS A 102 10.32 -4.77 -2.17
C LYS A 102 9.12 -3.87 -2.44
N TRP A 103 8.34 -4.27 -3.43
CA TRP A 103 7.03 -3.69 -3.70
C TRP A 103 6.03 -4.13 -2.63
N MET A 104 5.04 -3.29 -2.39
CA MET A 104 3.88 -3.64 -1.57
C MET A 104 2.61 -3.62 -2.39
N ILE A 105 1.62 -4.37 -1.91
CA ILE A 105 0.26 -4.38 -2.43
C ILE A 105 -0.70 -3.97 -1.32
N HIS A 106 -1.65 -3.12 -1.67
CA HIS A 106 -2.75 -2.69 -0.82
C HIS A 106 -4.07 -3.08 -1.46
N TYR A 107 -4.99 -3.54 -0.63
CA TYR A 107 -6.37 -3.82 -0.98
C TYR A 107 -7.30 -2.81 -0.29
N GLY A 108 -8.00 -2.05 -1.12
CA GLY A 108 -9.14 -1.19 -0.80
C GLY A 108 -10.38 -1.98 -0.36
N ILE A 109 -11.39 -1.23 0.08
CA ILE A 109 -12.70 -1.76 0.50
C ILE A 109 -13.60 -1.99 -0.72
#